data_AF-A0A4Y2LZS9-F1
#
_entry.id   AF-A0A4Y2LZS9-F1
#
_cell.length_a   1.000
_cell.length_b   1.000
_cell.length_c   1.000
_cell.angle_alpha   90.00
_cell.angle_beta   90.00
_cell.angle_gamma   90.00
#
_symmetry.space_group_name_H-M   'P 1'
#
loop_
_entity.id
_entity.type
_entity.pdbx_description
1 polymer ?
#
loop_
_entity_poly.entity_id
_entity_poly.type
_entity_poly.pdbx_seq_one_letter_code
_entity_poly.pdbx_strand_id
1 'polypeptide(L)'
;PIPYWLYKLHGLNITYSCEICGNFTYKGPKAFQRHFAEWRHAHGMRCLGIPNTAHFANVTQIEDALGLWQKLKEQKQKERFLPSNEEEYEDTQGNVVNKKTYEDLKRQGLL
;
A
#
# COMPACT_ATOMS: atom_id res chain seq x y z
N PRO A 1 20.06 -10.15 -36.25
CA PRO A 1 19.84 -8.70 -36.07
C PRO A 1 18.34 -8.37 -36.20
N ILE A 2 17.75 -7.64 -35.25
CA ILE A 2 16.32 -7.26 -35.28
C ILE A 2 16.13 -6.12 -36.30
N PRO A 3 15.14 -6.19 -37.21
CA PRO A 3 14.83 -5.10 -38.14
C PRO A 3 14.45 -3.79 -37.42
N TYR A 4 14.92 -2.65 -37.93
CA TYR A 4 14.72 -1.33 -37.29
C TYR A 4 13.24 -0.93 -37.16
N TRP A 5 12.40 -1.32 -38.13
CA TRP A 5 10.96 -1.06 -38.06
C TRP A 5 10.30 -1.83 -36.91
N LEU A 6 10.74 -3.07 -36.65
CA LEU A 6 10.24 -3.90 -35.54
C LEU A 6 10.71 -3.34 -34.19
N TYR A 7 11.92 -2.79 -34.15
CA TYR A 7 12.46 -2.07 -33.00
C TYR A 7 11.60 -0.85 -32.63
N LYS A 8 11.18 -0.07 -33.64
CA LYS A 8 10.33 1.11 -33.47
C LYS A 8 8.87 0.74 -33.16
N LEU A 9 8.34 -0.32 -33.78
CA LEU A 9 6.99 -0.83 -33.55
C LEU A 9 6.79 -1.26 -32.09
N HIS A 10 7.79 -1.94 -31.51
CA HIS A 10 7.73 -2.39 -30.11
C HIS A 10 8.20 -1.34 -29.09
N GLY A 11 8.49 -0.11 -29.53
CA GLY A 11 8.90 0.98 -28.64
C GLY A 11 10.21 0.73 -27.92
N LEU A 12 11.08 -0.15 -28.42
CA LEU A 12 12.37 -0.47 -27.80
C LEU A 12 13.36 0.73 -27.83
N ASN A 13 13.05 1.74 -28.63
CA ASN A 13 13.74 3.03 -28.68
C ASN A 13 13.42 3.95 -27.49
N ILE A 14 12.38 3.65 -26.71
CA ILE A 14 11.96 4.45 -25.55
C ILE A 14 12.59 3.85 -24.30
N THR A 15 13.25 4.69 -23.51
CA THR A 15 13.87 4.30 -22.24
C THR A 15 13.03 4.78 -21.07
N TYR A 16 12.81 3.91 -20.09
CA TYR A 16 12.14 4.22 -18.84
C TYR A 16 13.10 3.96 -17.68
N SER A 17 13.11 4.82 -16.67
CA SER A 17 13.91 4.64 -15.46
C SER A 17 13.01 4.28 -14.27
N CYS A 18 13.54 3.47 -13.35
CA CYS A 18 12.90 3.16 -12.08
C CYS A 18 13.86 3.47 -10.92
N GLU A 19 13.49 4.42 -10.07
CA GLU A 19 14.29 4.87 -8.92
C GLU A 19 14.36 3.78 -7.84
N ILE A 20 13.24 3.11 -7.54
CA ILE A 20 13.15 1.99 -6.59
C ILE A 20 14.11 0.83 -6.95
N CYS A 21 14.43 0.69 -8.24
CA CYS A 21 15.40 -0.30 -8.73
C CYS A 21 16.85 0.22 -8.77
N GLY A 22 17.17 1.33 -8.11
CA GLY A 22 18.49 1.98 -8.16
C GLY A 22 18.75 2.73 -9.46
N ASN A 23 17.74 3.45 -9.98
CA ASN A 23 17.80 4.18 -11.26
C ASN A 23 18.11 3.30 -12.48
N PHE A 24 17.70 2.03 -12.42
CA PHE A 24 17.88 1.12 -13.54
C PHE A 24 17.00 1.52 -14.73
N THR A 25 17.57 1.41 -15.94
CA THR A 25 16.89 1.78 -17.19
C THR A 25 16.37 0.54 -17.93
N TYR A 26 15.09 0.57 -18.27
CA TYR A 26 14.40 -0.44 -19.05
C TYR A 26 14.12 0.09 -20.46
N LYS A 27 14.37 -0.75 -21.47
CA LYS A 27 14.09 -0.42 -22.87
C LYS A 27 12.74 -0.98 -23.29
N GLY A 28 11.84 -0.08 -23.65
CA GLY A 28 10.51 -0.37 -24.12
C GLY A 28 9.47 -0.66 -23.02
N PRO A 29 8.19 -0.44 -23.34
CA PRO A 29 7.09 -0.49 -22.37
C PRO A 29 6.84 -1.90 -21.84
N LYS A 30 7.07 -2.95 -22.65
CA LYS A 30 6.83 -4.34 -22.23
C LYS A 30 7.82 -4.80 -21.14
N ALA A 31 9.11 -4.49 -21.32
CA ALA A 31 10.13 -4.80 -20.31
C ALA A 31 9.87 -3.99 -19.03
N PHE A 32 9.49 -2.72 -19.18
CA PHE A 32 9.09 -1.89 -18.06
C PHE A 32 7.83 -2.43 -17.35
N GLN A 33 6.77 -2.84 -18.03
CA GLN A 33 5.62 -3.39 -17.31
C GLN A 33 5.93 -4.70 -16.56
N ARG A 34 6.82 -5.53 -17.12
CA ARG A 34 7.22 -6.78 -16.46
C ARG A 34 8.08 -6.54 -15.21
N HIS A 35 8.87 -5.46 -15.16
CA HIS A 35 9.83 -5.24 -14.08
C HIS A 35 9.18 -5.12 -12.70
N PHE A 36 7.93 -4.67 -12.60
CA PHE A 36 7.19 -4.59 -11.32
C PHE A 36 7.03 -5.94 -10.62
N ALA A 37 6.96 -7.03 -11.38
CA ALA A 37 6.89 -8.40 -10.86
C ALA A 37 8.28 -9.07 -10.74
N GLU A 38 9.35 -8.44 -11.22
CA GLU A 38 10.69 -9.00 -11.15
C GLU A 38 11.29 -8.85 -9.75
N TRP A 39 12.20 -9.75 -9.39
CA TRP A 39 12.82 -9.81 -8.06
C TRP A 39 13.49 -8.49 -7.66
N ARG A 40 14.12 -7.78 -8.61
CA ARG A 40 14.81 -6.52 -8.34
C ARG A 40 13.87 -5.46 -7.77
N HIS A 41 12.70 -5.27 -8.39
CA HIS A 41 11.72 -4.30 -7.93
C HIS A 41 11.09 -4.75 -6.60
N ALA A 42 10.74 -6.04 -6.50
CA ALA A 42 10.21 -6.62 -5.26
C ALA A 42 11.18 -6.47 -4.08
N HIS A 43 12.47 -6.62 -4.32
CA HIS A 43 13.51 -6.42 -3.32
C HIS A 43 13.64 -4.95 -2.92
N GLY A 44 13.62 -4.02 -3.90
CA GLY A 44 13.60 -2.58 -3.62
C GLY A 44 12.41 -2.17 -2.74
N MET A 45 11.21 -2.65 -3.08
CA MET A 45 10.00 -2.42 -2.28
C MET A 45 10.12 -3.01 -0.86
N ARG A 46 10.73 -4.20 -0.74
CA ARG A 46 10.97 -4.83 0.57
C ARG A 46 11.95 -4.02 1.44
N CYS A 47 12.99 -3.43 0.86
CA CYS A 47 13.92 -2.56 1.58
C CYS A 47 13.24 -1.27 2.09
N LEU A 48 12.20 -0.80 1.40
CA LEU A 48 11.36 0.32 1.83
C LEU A 48 10.28 -0.09 2.87
N GLY A 49 10.16 -1.39 3.17
CA GLY A 49 9.12 -1.91 4.07
C GLY A 49 7.71 -1.92 3.46
N ILE A 50 7.59 -1.82 2.13
CA ILE A 50 6.32 -1.79 1.41
C ILE A 50 6.07 -3.16 0.77
N PRO A 51 4.87 -3.75 0.93
CA PRO A 51 4.54 -4.99 0.24
C PRO A 51 4.35 -4.76 -1.27
N ASN A 52 5.00 -5.57 -2.11
CA ASN A 52 4.88 -5.50 -3.57
C ASN A 52 3.51 -6.06 -4.03
N THR A 53 2.47 -5.23 -3.93
CA THR A 53 1.10 -5.54 -4.35
C THR A 53 0.74 -4.80 -5.63
N ALA A 54 -0.34 -5.20 -6.30
CA ALA A 54 -0.84 -4.55 -7.52
C ALA A 54 -1.16 -3.05 -7.35
N HIS A 55 -1.38 -2.57 -6.11
CA HIS A 55 -1.57 -1.15 -5.81
C HIS A 55 -0.36 -0.28 -6.16
N PHE A 56 0.84 -0.87 -6.18
CA PHE A 56 2.08 -0.18 -6.50
C PHE A 56 2.52 -0.36 -7.97
N ALA A 57 1.64 -0.91 -8.81
CA ALA A 57 1.90 -0.98 -10.24
C ALA A 57 2.08 0.45 -10.81
N ASN A 58 3.13 0.65 -11.61
CA ASN A 58 3.53 1.94 -12.19
C ASN A 58 4.18 2.95 -11.23
N VAL A 59 4.41 2.60 -9.96
CA VAL A 59 5.14 3.48 -9.03
C VAL A 59 6.64 3.28 -9.21
N THR A 60 7.36 4.31 -9.64
CA THR A 60 8.81 4.25 -9.85
C THR A 60 9.62 5.07 -8.86
N GLN A 61 9.04 6.13 -8.32
CA GLN A 61 9.70 7.03 -7.38
C GLN A 61 9.55 6.54 -5.94
N ILE A 62 10.58 6.74 -5.13
CA ILE A 62 10.59 6.29 -3.74
C ILE A 62 9.60 7.12 -2.90
N GLU A 63 9.57 8.43 -3.11
CA GLU A 63 8.67 9.35 -2.39
C GLU A 63 7.19 9.00 -2.64
N ASP A 64 6.82 8.77 -3.90
CA ASP A 64 5.47 8.38 -4.29
C ASP A 64 5.05 7.06 -3.65
N ALA A 65 5.95 6.07 -3.60
CA ALA A 65 5.69 4.78 -2.98
C ALA A 65 5.42 4.91 -1.47
N LEU A 66 6.22 5.70 -0.77
CA LEU A 66 6.06 5.97 0.66
C LEU A 66 4.75 6.72 0.94
N GLY A 67 4.44 7.75 0.15
CA GLY A 67 3.21 8.54 0.29
C GLY A 67 1.96 7.69 0.04
N LEU A 68 1.98 6.83 -0.98
CA LEU A 68 0.88 5.90 -1.25
C LEU A 68 0.72 4.87 -0.12
N TRP A 69 1.82 4.33 0.39
CA TRP A 69 1.79 3.36 1.49
C TRP A 69 1.22 3.95 2.78
N GLN A 70 1.58 5.18 3.13
CA GLN A 70 1.02 5.87 4.29
C GLN A 70 -0.50 6.03 4.16
N LYS A 71 -0.98 6.52 3.01
CA LYS A 71 -2.42 6.67 2.74
C LYS A 71 -3.18 5.36 2.83
N LEU A 72 -2.65 4.28 2.25
CA LEU A 72 -3.25 2.95 2.32
C LEU A 72 -3.29 2.41 3.75
N LYS A 73 -2.24 2.66 4.54
CA LYS A 73 -2.19 2.26 5.95
C LYS A 73 -3.24 3.00 6.78
N GLU A 74 -3.42 4.30 6.56
CA GLU A 74 -4.45 5.10 7.23
C GLU A 74 -5.85 4.66 6.84
N GLN A 75 -6.12 4.43 5.56
CA GLN A 75 -7.41 3.92 5.09
C GLN A 75 -7.72 2.56 5.73
N LYS A 76 -6.75 1.63 5.70
CA LYS A 76 -6.92 0.31 6.31
C LYS A 76 -7.10 0.37 7.83
N GLN A 77 -6.48 1.35 8.51
CA GLN A 77 -6.69 1.57 9.94
C GLN A 77 -8.09 2.10 10.23
N LYS A 78 -8.65 2.96 9.38
CA LYS A 78 -10.02 3.47 9.50
C LYS A 78 -11.06 2.40 9.20
N GLU A 79 -10.81 1.52 8.24
CA GLU A 79 -11.71 0.40 7.91
C GLU A 79 -11.63 -0.74 8.93
N ARG A 80 -10.55 -0.81 9.70
CA ARG A 80 -10.37 -1.85 10.71
C ARG A 80 -11.29 -1.54 11.89
N PHE A 81 -12.43 -2.23 11.92
CA PHE A 81 -13.27 -2.28 13.11
C PHE A 81 -12.44 -2.73 14.32
N LEU A 82 -12.44 -1.91 15.37
CA LEU A 82 -11.79 -2.14 16.64
C LEU A 82 -12.89 -2.43 17.67
N PRO A 83 -13.20 -3.70 17.98
CA PRO A 83 -14.25 -4.06 18.94
C PRO A 83 -14.06 -3.41 20.31
N SER A 84 -12.82 -3.19 20.73
CA SER A 84 -12.53 -2.50 21.99
C SER A 84 -12.98 -1.03 22.02
N ASN A 85 -13.21 -0.42 20.85
CA ASN A 85 -13.48 1.00 20.68
C ASN A 85 -14.84 1.28 20.01
N GLU A 86 -15.46 0.29 19.37
CA GLU A 86 -16.70 0.44 18.61
C GLU A 86 -17.79 -0.56 19.07
N GLU A 87 -17.52 -1.42 20.05
CA GLU A 87 -18.55 -2.27 20.68
C GLU A 87 -19.31 -1.46 21.72
N GLU A 88 -20.56 -1.14 21.40
CA GLU A 88 -21.48 -0.39 22.24
C GLU A 88 -22.24 -1.32 23.20
N TYR A 89 -22.27 -0.95 24.48
CA TYR A 89 -23.04 -1.60 25.53
C TYR A 89 -24.12 -0.65 26.04
N GLU A 90 -25.32 -1.18 26.26
CA GLU A 90 -26.41 -0.46 26.88
C GLU A 90 -26.37 -0.67 28.40
N ASP A 91 -26.47 0.42 29.16
CA ASP A 91 -26.63 0.35 30.62
C ASP A 91 -28.08 0.05 31.05
N THR A 92 -28.30 -0.13 32.35
CA THR A 92 -29.64 -0.39 32.91
C THR A 92 -30.61 0.78 32.78
N GLN A 93 -30.12 1.96 32.39
CA GLN A 93 -30.88 3.19 32.17
C GLN A 93 -31.11 3.48 30.67
N GLY A 94 -30.60 2.64 29.78
CA GLY A 94 -30.73 2.80 28.32
C GLY A 94 -29.68 3.71 27.68
N ASN A 95 -28.62 4.11 28.40
CA ASN A 95 -27.52 4.87 27.81
C ASN A 95 -26.56 3.94 27.08
N VAL A 96 -26.17 4.34 25.87
CA VAL A 96 -25.22 3.60 25.04
C VAL A 96 -23.81 4.11 25.32
N VAL A 97 -22.94 3.22 25.80
CA VAL A 97 -21.55 3.54 26.14
C VAL A 97 -20.60 2.51 25.52
N ASN A 98 -19.38 2.94 25.22
CA ASN A 98 -18.35 2.05 24.70
C ASN A 98 -17.94 1.00 25.74
N LYS A 99 -17.56 -0.22 25.32
CA LYS A 99 -17.17 -1.33 26.21
C LYS A 99 -16.22 -0.92 27.33
N LYS A 100 -15.18 -0.16 27.02
CA LYS A 100 -14.18 0.28 28.01
C LYS A 100 -14.82 1.16 29.09
N THR A 101 -15.65 2.12 28.67
CA THR A 101 -16.37 3.00 29.58
C THR A 101 -17.34 2.21 30.45
N TYR A 102 -18.04 1.23 29.85
CA TYR A 102 -18.93 0.33 30.59
C TYR A 102 -18.17 -0.48 31.66
N GLU A 103 -17.04 -1.10 31.29
CA GLU A 103 -16.22 -1.87 32.24
C GLU A 103 -15.64 -0.98 33.35
N ASP A 104 -15.19 0.23 33.02
CA ASP A 104 -14.64 1.18 34.00
C ASP A 104 -15.73 1.68 34.97
N LEU A 105 -16.91 2.03 34.47
CA LEU A 105 -18.06 2.43 35.29
C LEU A 105 -18.52 1.26 36.19
N LYS A 106 -18.55 0.04 35.66
CA LYS A 106 -18.91 -1.17 36.42
C LYS A 106 -17.90 -1.45 37.54
N ARG A 107 -16.60 -1.28 37.29
CA ARG A 107 -15.56 -1.41 38.32
C ARG A 107 -15.64 -0.34 39.40
N GLN A 108 -16.10 0.85 39.04
CA GLN A 108 -16.33 1.95 39.98
C GLN A 108 -17.66 1.82 40.74
N GLY A 109 -18.52 0.86 40.37
CA GLY A 109 -19.84 0.67 40.98
C GLY A 109 -20.87 1.73 40.55
N LEU A 110 -20.65 2.35 39.39
CA LEU A 110 -21.47 3.44 38.83
C LEU A 110 -22.48 2.94 37.77
N LEU A 111 -22.62 1.62 37.60
CA LEU A 111 -23.54 0.92 36.69
C LEU A 111 -24.37 -0.14 37.41
#